data_AF-A0A2U4F188-F1
#
_entry.id   AF-A0A2U4F188-F1
#
_cell.length_a   1.000
_cell.length_b   1.000
_cell.length_c   1.000
_cell.angle_alpha   90.00
_cell.angle_beta   90.00
_cell.angle_gamma   90.00
#
_symmetry.space_group_name_H-M   'P 1'
#
loop_
_entity.id
_entity.type
_entity.pdbx_description
1 polymer ?
#
loop_
_entity_poly.entity_id
_entity_poly.type
_entity_poly.pdbx_seq_one_letter_code
_entity_poly.pdbx_strand_id
1 'polypeptide(L)'
;MTFKALEEIKLKLTEKLHNLNYSKLEISLKESSYSKTSKLYMTECQSKIINIDELVRQYNKQYKFISNPSSVDSIYKFIKIKNEIYLIEFKSGSFKQKEDKNYLANNDNDNFNIKKHEIYKKGYDTFITLMDLGIINNLDYCKNNVVYILVYNENKKEEHENQNNIFNDMKKLSKSDYKNKSFQNMGGLERFLFKESFACTKDDFNDFIIKEFEKEENVY
;
A
#
# COMPACT_ATOMS: atom_id res chain seq x y z
N MET A 1 -7.17 -2.48 -12.44
CA MET A 1 -6.71 -1.27 -13.17
C MET A 1 -7.19 -1.40 -14.61
N THR A 2 -7.72 -0.32 -15.19
CA THR A 2 -8.13 -0.33 -16.61
C THR A 2 -6.94 -0.57 -17.54
N PHE A 3 -7.15 -1.21 -18.69
CA PHE A 3 -6.10 -1.45 -19.69
C PHE A 3 -5.37 -0.17 -20.10
N LYS A 4 -6.11 0.92 -20.34
CA LYS A 4 -5.54 2.23 -20.69
C LYS A 4 -4.56 2.75 -19.62
N ALA A 5 -4.88 2.55 -18.34
CA ALA A 5 -4.03 3.00 -17.24
C ALA A 5 -2.76 2.18 -17.10
N LEU A 6 -2.86 0.89 -17.37
CA LEU A 6 -1.71 0.01 -17.38
C LEU A 6 -0.74 0.39 -18.50
N GLU A 7 -1.24 0.64 -19.71
CA GLU A 7 -0.42 1.05 -20.85
C GLU A 7 0.23 2.43 -20.66
N GLU A 8 -0.46 3.40 -20.06
CA GLU A 8 0.12 4.70 -19.74
C GLU A 8 1.32 4.56 -18.78
N ILE A 9 1.17 3.73 -17.73
CA ILE A 9 2.25 3.48 -16.78
C ILE A 9 3.42 2.80 -17.50
N LYS A 10 3.16 1.76 -18.31
CA LYS A 10 4.23 1.06 -19.05
C LYS A 10 5.00 1.99 -19.99
N LEU A 11 4.32 2.89 -20.67
CA LEU A 11 4.98 3.88 -21.53
C LEU A 11 5.95 4.76 -20.73
N LYS A 12 5.53 5.26 -19.56
CA LYS A 12 6.44 5.99 -18.66
C LYS A 12 7.62 5.14 -18.20
N LEU A 13 7.39 3.86 -17.93
CA LEU A 13 8.47 2.94 -17.56
C LEU A 13 9.46 2.71 -18.70
N THR A 14 9.03 2.60 -19.96
CA THR A 14 9.95 2.46 -21.11
C THR A 14 10.90 3.65 -21.28
N GLU A 15 10.44 4.86 -20.94
CA GLU A 15 11.24 6.09 -21.06
C GLU A 15 12.37 6.11 -20.02
N LYS A 16 12.20 5.43 -18.89
CA LYS A 16 13.08 5.52 -17.72
C LYS A 16 13.88 4.24 -17.44
N LEU A 17 13.36 3.07 -17.80
CA LEU A 17 13.95 1.76 -17.51
C LEU A 17 14.27 1.00 -18.79
N HIS A 18 15.54 0.98 -19.19
CA HIS A 18 15.97 0.49 -20.51
C HIS A 18 15.91 -1.04 -20.68
N ASN A 19 15.95 -1.80 -19.59
CA ASN A 19 15.96 -3.27 -19.61
C ASN A 19 14.79 -3.87 -18.81
N LEU A 20 13.62 -3.24 -18.93
CA LEU A 20 12.46 -3.64 -18.16
C LEU A 20 11.93 -5.00 -18.61
N ASN A 21 11.82 -5.94 -17.67
CA ASN A 21 11.17 -7.23 -17.87
C ASN A 21 9.69 -7.11 -17.53
N TYR A 22 8.86 -6.95 -18.57
CA TYR A 22 7.41 -6.82 -18.44
C TYR A 22 6.69 -8.08 -17.97
N SER A 23 7.26 -9.27 -18.21
CA SER A 23 6.58 -10.55 -17.94
C SER A 23 6.17 -10.76 -16.47
N LYS A 24 6.80 -10.01 -15.55
CA LYS A 24 6.57 -10.10 -14.09
C LYS A 24 5.93 -8.85 -13.49
N LEU A 25 5.73 -7.81 -14.30
CA LEU A 25 5.20 -6.53 -13.82
C LEU A 25 3.69 -6.53 -13.67
N GLU A 26 2.97 -7.46 -14.29
CA GLU A 26 1.52 -7.53 -14.21
C GLU A 26 1.08 -8.71 -13.36
N ILE A 27 0.41 -8.41 -12.25
CA ILE A 27 -0.21 -9.39 -11.38
C ILE A 27 -1.65 -8.96 -11.06
N SER A 28 -2.44 -9.84 -10.48
CA SER A 28 -3.75 -9.49 -9.91
C SER A 28 -3.58 -8.85 -8.54
N LEU A 29 -4.56 -8.03 -8.14
CA LEU A 29 -4.61 -7.46 -6.79
C LEU A 29 -4.70 -8.56 -5.71
N LYS A 30 -5.33 -9.70 -6.02
CA LYS A 30 -5.30 -10.90 -5.18
C LYS A 30 -3.86 -11.36 -4.95
N GLU A 31 -3.09 -11.61 -6.02
CA GLU A 31 -1.71 -12.10 -5.91
C GLU A 31 -0.81 -11.19 -5.08
N SER A 32 -0.91 -9.87 -5.25
CA SER A 32 -0.16 -8.90 -4.44
C SER A 32 -0.60 -8.86 -2.97
N SER A 33 -1.82 -9.30 -2.66
CA SER A 33 -2.35 -9.33 -1.30
C SER A 33 -1.98 -10.61 -0.52
N TYR A 34 -1.20 -11.51 -1.11
CA TYR A 34 -0.85 -12.78 -0.47
C TYR A 34 0.11 -12.57 0.69
N SER A 35 -0.35 -12.91 1.89
CA SER A 35 0.52 -12.99 3.04
C SER A 35 1.24 -14.31 3.11
N LYS A 36 2.58 -14.26 3.10
CA LYS A 36 3.42 -15.43 3.43
C LYS A 36 3.29 -15.86 4.89
N THR A 37 2.98 -14.93 5.79
CA THR A 37 2.88 -15.18 7.24
C THR A 37 1.60 -15.94 7.57
N SER A 38 0.44 -15.43 7.14
CA SER A 38 -0.85 -16.09 7.39
C SER A 38 -1.20 -17.11 6.31
N LYS A 39 -0.44 -17.21 5.22
CA LYS A 39 -0.72 -18.05 4.04
C LYS A 39 -2.11 -17.81 3.44
N LEU A 40 -2.58 -16.58 3.51
CA LEU A 40 -3.92 -16.18 3.08
C LEU A 40 -3.86 -14.91 2.23
N TYR A 41 -4.80 -14.79 1.30
CA TYR A 41 -5.04 -13.58 0.53
C TYR A 41 -5.87 -12.59 1.34
N MET A 42 -5.60 -11.29 1.18
CA MET A 42 -6.40 -10.23 1.81
C MET A 42 -7.53 -9.72 0.92
N THR A 43 -7.53 -10.05 -0.38
CA THR A 43 -8.66 -9.83 -1.27
C THR A 43 -8.71 -10.93 -2.33
N GLU A 44 -9.90 -11.18 -2.88
CA GLU A 44 -10.10 -12.07 -4.03
C GLU A 44 -10.11 -11.33 -5.37
N CYS A 45 -9.94 -10.00 -5.36
CA CYS A 45 -10.01 -9.13 -6.52
C CYS A 45 -9.01 -9.51 -7.63
N GLN A 46 -9.52 -9.77 -8.84
CA GLN A 46 -8.71 -10.19 -10.00
C GLN A 46 -8.24 -9.04 -10.88
N SER A 47 -8.60 -7.79 -10.57
CA SER A 47 -8.18 -6.63 -11.36
C SER A 47 -6.65 -6.59 -11.48
N LYS A 48 -6.16 -6.42 -12.71
CA LYS A 48 -4.73 -6.33 -12.99
C LYS A 48 -4.14 -5.06 -12.37
N ILE A 49 -2.93 -5.17 -11.85
CA ILE A 49 -2.15 -4.09 -11.23
C ILE A 49 -0.67 -4.21 -11.62
N ILE A 50 0.11 -3.16 -11.36
CA ILE A 50 1.57 -3.19 -11.48
C ILE A 50 2.17 -3.76 -10.20
N ASN A 51 2.93 -4.84 -10.33
CA ASN A 51 3.75 -5.43 -9.28
C ASN A 51 4.88 -4.46 -8.92
N ILE A 52 4.63 -3.62 -7.93
CA ILE A 52 5.56 -2.57 -7.53
C ILE A 52 6.84 -3.15 -6.88
N ASP A 53 6.76 -4.28 -6.17
CA ASP A 53 7.94 -4.95 -5.63
C ASP A 53 8.91 -5.33 -6.75
N GLU A 54 8.37 -5.89 -7.84
CA GLU A 54 9.15 -6.22 -9.02
C GLU A 54 9.65 -4.97 -9.75
N LEU A 55 8.84 -3.91 -9.84
CA LEU A 55 9.25 -2.63 -10.41
C LEU A 55 10.42 -2.03 -9.64
N VAL A 56 10.33 -1.95 -8.31
CA VAL A 56 11.39 -1.45 -7.43
C VAL A 56 12.64 -2.32 -7.53
N ARG A 57 12.50 -3.65 -7.62
CA ARG A 57 13.63 -4.54 -7.84
C ARG A 57 14.37 -4.22 -9.15
N GLN A 58 13.64 -3.95 -10.23
CA GLN A 58 14.23 -3.59 -11.53
C GLN A 58 14.82 -2.18 -11.51
N TYR A 59 14.14 -1.22 -10.87
CA TYR A 59 14.64 0.13 -10.59
C TYR A 59 15.99 0.09 -9.86
N ASN A 60 16.08 -0.69 -8.78
CA ASN A 60 17.31 -0.85 -7.99
C ASN A 60 18.43 -1.50 -8.79
N LYS A 61 18.11 -2.46 -9.66
CA LYS A 61 19.11 -3.10 -10.53
C LYS A 61 19.74 -2.10 -11.51
N GLN A 62 18.95 -1.16 -12.04
CA GLN A 62 19.44 -0.14 -12.97
C GLN A 62 20.32 0.90 -12.27
N TYR A 63 19.84 1.46 -11.15
CA TYR A 63 20.52 2.58 -10.48
C TYR A 63 21.55 2.15 -9.42
N LYS A 64 21.58 0.87 -9.04
CA LYS A 64 22.57 0.27 -8.12
C LYS A 64 22.66 1.00 -6.77
N PHE A 65 21.51 1.30 -6.16
CA PHE A 65 21.49 1.95 -4.85
C PHE A 65 22.18 1.10 -3.79
N ILE A 66 22.88 1.77 -2.86
CA ILE A 66 23.53 1.13 -1.70
C ILE A 66 22.46 0.63 -0.73
N SER A 67 21.40 1.41 -0.54
CA SER A 67 20.23 1.05 0.25
C SER A 67 19.02 0.99 -0.67
N ASN A 68 18.33 -0.14 -0.68
CA ASN A 68 17.20 -0.35 -1.56
C ASN A 68 15.96 0.39 -1.02
N PRO A 69 15.26 1.20 -1.84
CA PRO A 69 13.94 1.70 -1.49
C PRO A 69 12.99 0.55 -1.19
N SER A 70 12.11 0.78 -0.22
CA SER A 70 10.99 -0.10 0.09
C SER A 70 9.79 0.23 -0.79
N SER A 71 8.87 -0.72 -0.93
CA SER A 71 7.64 -0.56 -1.73
C SER A 71 6.42 -0.88 -0.89
N VAL A 72 5.30 -0.23 -1.21
CA VAL A 72 3.96 -0.77 -0.88
C VAL A 72 3.74 -2.09 -1.62
N ASP A 73 2.71 -2.85 -1.29
CA ASP A 73 2.47 -4.14 -1.97
C ASP A 73 1.76 -3.98 -3.33
N SER A 74 1.04 -2.89 -3.56
CA SER A 74 0.29 -2.69 -4.82
C SER A 74 0.12 -1.24 -5.25
N ILE A 75 0.11 -1.02 -6.56
CA ILE A 75 -0.35 0.23 -7.18
C ILE A 75 -1.57 -0.05 -8.05
N TYR A 76 -2.65 0.66 -7.80
CA TYR A 76 -3.85 0.62 -8.60
C TYR A 76 -4.15 2.02 -9.15
N LYS A 77 -4.49 2.17 -10.43
CA LYS A 77 -4.79 3.49 -11.05
C LYS A 77 -6.16 3.49 -11.70
N PHE A 78 -6.98 4.48 -11.38
CA PHE A 78 -8.16 4.85 -12.16
C PHE A 78 -7.81 5.97 -13.13
N ILE A 79 -8.39 5.93 -14.32
CA ILE A 79 -8.27 7.00 -15.32
C ILE A 79 -9.62 7.63 -15.66
N LYS A 80 -10.72 6.90 -15.49
CA LYS A 80 -12.01 7.31 -16.06
C LYS A 80 -12.74 8.39 -15.25
N ILE A 81 -12.94 8.16 -13.95
CA ILE A 81 -13.77 9.05 -13.13
C ILE A 81 -12.92 9.91 -12.19
N LYS A 82 -12.14 9.29 -11.31
CA LYS A 82 -11.39 10.05 -10.29
C LYS A 82 -9.97 10.45 -10.71
N ASN A 83 -9.42 9.86 -11.77
CA ASN A 83 -8.00 9.98 -12.16
C ASN A 83 -7.03 9.85 -10.97
N GLU A 84 -7.24 8.81 -10.16
CA GLU A 84 -6.51 8.60 -8.90
C GLU A 84 -5.57 7.40 -8.96
N ILE A 85 -4.47 7.48 -8.20
CA ILE A 85 -3.55 6.37 -7.93
C ILE A 85 -3.72 5.95 -6.48
N TYR A 86 -3.95 4.66 -6.27
CA TYR A 86 -4.09 4.01 -4.98
C TYR A 86 -2.81 3.22 -4.69
N LEU A 87 -2.14 3.57 -3.59
CA LEU A 87 -1.01 2.85 -3.02
C LEU A 87 -1.53 1.98 -1.89
N ILE A 88 -1.40 0.66 -2.01
CA ILE A 88 -2.05 -0.29 -1.09
C ILE A 88 -0.97 -1.14 -0.41
N GLU A 89 -0.94 -1.07 0.92
CA GLU A 89 -0.08 -1.89 1.78
C GLU A 89 -0.96 -2.90 2.54
N PHE A 90 -0.62 -4.18 2.45
CA PHE A 90 -1.30 -5.29 3.09
C PHE A 90 -0.51 -5.76 4.32
N LYS A 91 -1.14 -5.73 5.50
CA LYS A 91 -0.55 -6.25 6.75
C LYS A 91 -1.38 -7.37 7.35
N SER A 92 -0.76 -8.54 7.42
CA SER A 92 -1.31 -9.75 8.05
C SER A 92 -0.53 -10.14 9.32
N GLY A 93 -1.23 -10.58 10.36
CA GLY A 93 -0.60 -11.01 11.63
C GLY A 93 -0.43 -9.87 12.63
N SER A 94 -0.06 -10.15 13.88
CA SER A 94 0.08 -9.17 14.96
C SER A 94 1.42 -8.42 14.95
N PHE A 95 1.51 -7.27 15.62
CA PHE A 95 2.75 -6.48 15.77
C PHE A 95 3.81 -7.14 16.69
N LYS A 96 3.96 -8.47 16.73
CA LYS A 96 5.13 -9.09 17.39
C LYS A 96 6.24 -9.34 16.36
N GLN A 97 7.43 -8.82 16.62
CA GLN A 97 8.62 -9.22 15.85
C GLN A 97 9.03 -10.65 16.21
N LYS A 98 9.64 -11.35 15.25
CA LYS A 98 10.61 -12.40 15.56
C LYS A 98 11.79 -11.72 16.24
N GLU A 99 12.23 -12.23 17.38
CA GLU A 99 13.37 -11.72 18.13
C GLU A 99 14.61 -11.53 17.23
N ASP A 100 14.81 -10.32 16.71
CA ASP A 100 16.15 -9.89 16.31
C ASP A 100 16.92 -9.64 17.61
N LYS A 101 17.76 -10.61 17.98
CA LYS A 101 18.54 -10.65 19.23
C LYS A 101 19.45 -9.43 19.49
N ASN A 102 19.48 -8.45 18.59
CA ASN A 102 20.36 -7.29 18.64
C ASN A 102 19.63 -5.95 18.86
N TYR A 103 18.29 -5.90 18.88
CA TYR A 103 17.53 -4.70 19.22
C TYR A 103 16.63 -4.95 20.42
N LEU A 104 17.10 -4.51 21.59
CA LEU A 104 16.30 -4.44 22.81
C LEU A 104 15.34 -3.24 22.70
N ALA A 105 14.19 -3.44 22.07
CA ALA A 105 13.07 -2.52 22.24
C ALA A 105 12.60 -2.64 23.71
N ASN A 106 12.99 -1.68 24.53
CA ASN A 106 12.84 -1.78 25.99
C ASN A 106 11.39 -1.54 26.47
N ASN A 107 10.46 -1.15 25.59
CA ASN A 107 9.03 -0.97 25.90
C ASN A 107 8.13 -1.09 24.65
N ASP A 108 6.82 -1.36 24.84
CA ASP A 108 5.82 -1.49 23.77
C ASP A 108 5.71 -0.26 22.85
N ASN A 109 5.98 0.94 23.38
CA ASN A 109 5.94 2.19 22.61
C ASN A 109 7.02 2.26 21.50
N ASP A 110 8.20 1.68 21.74
CA ASP A 110 9.30 1.72 20.77
C ASP A 110 9.00 0.81 19.57
N ASN A 111 8.40 -0.36 19.84
CA ASN A 111 7.96 -1.31 18.82
C ASN A 111 6.90 -0.70 17.89
N PHE A 112 5.97 0.06 18.45
CA PHE A 112 4.94 0.75 17.66
C PHE A 112 5.56 1.80 16.73
N ASN A 113 6.50 2.60 17.23
CA ASN A 113 7.15 3.65 16.45
C ASN A 113 7.99 3.10 15.28
N ILE A 114 8.71 1.98 15.49
CA ILE A 114 9.49 1.33 14.44
C ILE A 114 8.59 0.86 13.30
N LYS A 115 7.46 0.21 13.61
CA LYS A 115 6.56 -0.33 12.57
C LYS A 115 5.77 0.75 11.87
N LYS A 116 5.37 1.79 12.60
CA LYS A 116 4.81 3.01 12.01
C LYS A 116 5.81 3.65 11.03
N HIS A 117 7.08 3.71 11.41
CA HIS A 117 8.15 4.18 10.53
C HIS A 117 8.31 3.29 9.29
N GLU A 118 8.26 1.96 9.40
CA GLU A 118 8.29 1.06 8.23
C GLU A 118 7.14 1.31 7.25
N ILE A 119 5.92 1.49 7.76
CA ILE A 119 4.73 1.78 6.94
C ILE A 119 4.91 3.12 6.22
N TYR A 120 5.32 4.16 6.94
CA TYR A 120 5.55 5.47 6.32
C TYR A 120 6.71 5.46 5.34
N LYS A 121 7.81 4.77 5.65
CA LYS A 121 8.96 4.61 4.76
C LYS A 121 8.54 3.97 3.44
N LYS A 122 7.72 2.92 3.46
CA LYS A 122 7.16 2.31 2.24
C LYS A 122 6.36 3.31 1.41
N GLY A 123 5.53 4.14 2.04
CA GLY A 123 4.81 5.23 1.38
C GLY A 123 5.74 6.26 0.73
N TYR A 124 6.75 6.75 1.48
CA TYR A 124 7.73 7.73 0.99
C TYR A 124 8.59 7.19 -0.15
N ASP A 125 9.19 6.01 0.03
CA ASP A 125 10.06 5.40 -0.97
C ASP A 125 9.30 5.08 -2.25
N THR A 126 8.04 4.61 -2.12
CA THR A 126 7.14 4.40 -3.26
C THR A 126 6.90 5.72 -3.99
N PHE A 127 6.53 6.79 -3.27
CA PHE A 127 6.32 8.10 -3.87
C PHE A 127 7.54 8.59 -4.65
N ILE A 128 8.73 8.54 -4.04
CA ILE A 128 9.98 8.99 -4.67
C ILE A 128 10.25 8.17 -5.94
N THR A 129 10.11 6.85 -5.86
CA THR A 129 10.29 5.95 -7.00
C THR A 129 9.33 6.30 -8.14
N LEU A 130 8.04 6.48 -7.84
CA LEU A 130 7.04 6.80 -8.86
C LEU A 130 7.21 8.20 -9.46
N MET A 131 7.72 9.14 -8.67
CA MET A 131 8.04 10.49 -9.15
C MET A 131 9.24 10.46 -10.10
N ASP A 132 10.31 9.75 -9.75
CA ASP A 132 11.50 9.63 -10.61
C ASP A 132 11.19 8.89 -11.92
N LEU A 133 10.34 7.86 -11.85
CA LEU A 133 9.83 7.12 -13.01
C LEU A 133 8.80 7.90 -13.85
N GLY A 134 8.39 9.10 -13.42
CA GLY A 134 7.44 9.94 -14.16
C GLY A 134 6.00 9.41 -14.15
N ILE A 135 5.66 8.52 -13.23
CA ILE A 135 4.29 8.05 -12.99
C ILE A 135 3.51 9.08 -12.16
N ILE A 136 4.19 9.70 -11.19
CA ILE A 136 3.69 10.86 -10.44
C ILE A 136 4.44 12.09 -10.94
N ASN A 137 3.71 13.08 -11.46
CA ASN A 137 4.34 14.23 -12.10
C ASN A 137 5.08 15.14 -11.10
N ASN A 138 4.47 15.41 -9.96
CA ASN A 138 5.01 16.27 -8.92
C ASN A 138 4.23 16.09 -7.60
N LEU A 139 4.68 16.78 -6.55
CA LEU A 139 4.05 16.75 -5.23
C LEU A 139 2.60 17.26 -5.24
N ASP A 140 2.29 18.26 -6.07
CA ASP A 140 0.92 18.80 -6.17
C ASP A 140 -0.05 17.78 -6.76
N TYR A 141 0.36 17.06 -7.80
CA TYR A 141 -0.38 15.93 -8.34
C TYR A 141 -0.61 14.86 -7.26
N CYS A 142 0.42 14.56 -6.47
CA CYS A 142 0.34 13.55 -5.41
C CYS A 142 -0.71 13.91 -4.34
N LYS A 143 -0.67 15.16 -3.86
CA LYS A 143 -1.61 15.70 -2.87
C LYS A 143 -3.06 15.76 -3.34
N ASN A 144 -3.30 15.76 -4.66
CA ASN A 144 -4.65 15.89 -5.22
C ASN A 144 -5.19 14.56 -5.76
N ASN A 145 -4.33 13.58 -6.08
CA ASN A 145 -4.73 12.39 -6.86
C ASN A 145 -4.19 11.06 -6.31
N VAL A 146 -3.39 11.05 -5.24
CA VAL A 146 -2.82 9.80 -4.71
C VAL A 146 -3.43 9.47 -3.35
N VAL A 147 -3.97 8.26 -3.22
CA VAL A 147 -4.59 7.72 -2.00
C VAL A 147 -3.71 6.60 -1.46
N TYR A 148 -3.38 6.66 -0.17
CA TYR A 148 -2.63 5.60 0.51
C TYR A 148 -3.55 4.79 1.42
N ILE A 149 -3.61 3.47 1.22
CA ILE A 149 -4.46 2.55 1.96
C ILE A 149 -3.60 1.52 2.66
N LEU A 150 -3.78 1.40 3.97
CA LEU A 150 -3.26 0.29 4.76
C LEU A 150 -4.38 -0.69 5.08
N VAL A 151 -4.30 -1.91 4.52
CA VAL A 151 -5.30 -2.96 4.76
C VAL A 151 -4.75 -3.93 5.81
N TYR A 152 -5.52 -4.19 6.86
CA TYR A 152 -5.12 -5.13 7.92
C TYR A 152 -6.19 -6.19 8.21
N ASN A 153 -5.78 -7.38 8.64
CA ASN A 153 -6.72 -8.38 9.14
C ASN A 153 -7.15 -8.07 10.58
N GLU A 154 -8.45 -8.03 10.84
CA GLU A 154 -8.96 -8.13 12.21
C GLU A 154 -8.81 -9.57 12.68
N ASN A 155 -7.99 -9.80 13.71
CA ASN A 155 -7.93 -11.11 14.34
C ASN A 155 -9.21 -11.31 15.17
N LYS A 156 -10.22 -11.97 14.60
CA LYS A 156 -11.48 -12.32 15.30
C LYS A 156 -11.35 -13.45 16.33
N LYS A 157 -10.15 -14.02 16.52
CA LYS A 157 -9.85 -15.04 17.53
C LYS A 157 -8.67 -14.55 18.37
N GLU A 158 -8.96 -14.06 19.58
CA GLU A 158 -8.16 -14.23 20.81
C GLU A 158 -8.73 -13.31 21.90
N GLU A 159 -9.74 -13.83 22.61
CA GLU A 159 -10.15 -13.36 23.95
C GLU A 159 -9.16 -13.79 25.05
N HIS A 160 -8.01 -14.37 24.68
CA HIS A 160 -6.97 -14.74 25.64
C HIS A 160 -5.61 -14.15 25.24
N GLU A 161 -5.20 -13.16 26.04
CA GLU A 161 -3.83 -12.69 26.32
C GLU A 161 -2.91 -12.31 25.14
N ASN A 162 -2.70 -10.99 25.01
CA ASN A 162 -1.48 -10.36 24.49
C ASN A 162 -1.15 -10.55 22.99
N GLN A 163 -2.12 -10.49 22.07
CA GLN A 163 -1.83 -10.37 20.62
C GLN A 163 -2.54 -9.22 19.88
N ASN A 164 -3.24 -8.33 20.60
CA ASN A 164 -4.10 -7.26 20.01
C ASN A 164 -3.42 -5.89 19.85
N ASN A 165 -2.16 -5.83 19.41
CA ASN A 165 -1.45 -4.53 19.34
C ASN A 165 -1.86 -3.71 18.10
N ILE A 166 -2.01 -4.32 16.91
CA ILE A 166 -2.30 -3.56 15.66
C ILE A 166 -3.60 -2.76 15.75
N PHE A 167 -4.68 -3.45 16.10
CA PHE A 167 -6.00 -2.85 16.12
C PHE A 167 -6.09 -1.76 17.19
N ASN A 168 -5.62 -2.02 18.41
CA ASN A 168 -5.66 -1.05 19.49
C ASN A 168 -4.74 0.15 19.25
N ASP A 169 -3.59 -0.06 18.62
CA ASP A 169 -2.63 1.00 18.36
C ASP A 169 -3.03 1.87 17.16
N MET A 170 -3.63 1.30 16.12
CA MET A 170 -4.18 2.08 15.01
C MET A 170 -5.47 2.82 15.44
N LYS A 171 -6.32 2.22 16.27
CA LYS A 171 -7.52 2.87 16.83
C LYS A 171 -7.20 4.11 17.67
N LYS A 172 -6.00 4.19 18.28
CA LYS A 172 -5.51 5.40 18.96
C LYS A 172 -5.14 6.54 17.97
N LEU A 173 -4.78 6.23 16.73
CA LEU A 173 -4.36 7.20 15.72
C LEU A 173 -5.53 7.92 15.02
N SER A 174 -6.77 7.43 15.14
CA SER A 174 -7.92 7.96 14.38
C SER A 174 -8.94 8.72 15.23
N LYS A 175 -9.05 10.04 15.02
CA LYS A 175 -10.22 10.84 15.42
C LYS A 175 -10.72 11.67 14.24
N SER A 176 -11.56 11.10 13.37
CA SER A 176 -12.58 11.86 12.61
C SER A 176 -13.42 10.97 11.70
N ASP A 177 -14.66 11.39 11.50
CA ASP A 177 -15.65 10.83 10.58
C ASP A 177 -15.28 11.04 9.11
N TYR A 178 -15.36 10.00 8.28
CA TYR A 178 -16.28 9.92 7.14
C TYR A 178 -16.25 8.53 6.46
N LYS A 179 -17.42 8.11 5.97
CA LYS A 179 -17.79 6.84 5.32
C LYS A 179 -17.63 5.58 6.19
N ASN A 180 -18.73 5.13 6.81
CA ASN A 180 -18.90 3.82 7.47
C ASN A 180 -17.80 3.39 8.47
N LYS A 181 -17.93 3.86 9.71
CA LYS A 181 -17.57 3.25 11.01
C LYS A 181 -16.21 2.56 11.26
N SER A 182 -15.25 2.51 10.34
CA SER A 182 -13.94 1.88 10.60
C SER A 182 -12.72 2.47 9.88
N PHE A 183 -12.87 3.52 9.07
CA PHE A 183 -11.74 4.12 8.36
C PHE A 183 -10.89 5.00 9.29
N GLN A 184 -9.62 4.64 9.45
CA GLN A 184 -8.72 5.29 10.41
C GLN A 184 -7.73 6.21 9.70
N ASN A 185 -7.72 7.50 10.05
CA ASN A 185 -6.79 8.48 9.48
C ASN A 185 -5.34 8.16 9.91
N MET A 186 -4.41 8.04 8.95
CA MET A 186 -2.98 7.82 9.22
C MET A 186 -2.17 9.11 9.44
N GLY A 187 -2.81 10.28 9.42
CA GLY A 187 -2.42 11.60 9.98
C GLY A 187 -1.14 12.26 9.47
N GLY A 188 -0.03 11.53 9.37
CA GLY A 188 1.28 12.05 9.00
C GLY A 188 1.55 12.14 7.50
N LEU A 189 0.76 11.45 6.67
CA LEU A 189 0.93 11.42 5.21
C LEU A 189 -0.15 12.19 4.45
N GLU A 190 -1.34 12.32 5.05
CA GLU A 190 -2.48 13.03 4.44
C GLU A 190 -2.17 14.52 4.32
N ARG A 191 -2.47 15.13 3.17
CA ARG A 191 -2.24 16.55 2.80
C ARG A 191 -0.78 17.00 2.75
N PHE A 192 0.13 16.27 3.40
CA PHE A 192 1.57 16.46 3.22
C PHE A 192 2.06 15.79 1.94
N LEU A 193 1.73 14.52 1.74
CA LEU A 193 2.17 13.73 0.60
C LEU A 193 1.01 13.25 -0.27
N PHE A 194 -0.02 12.70 0.35
CA PHE A 194 -1.15 12.06 -0.32
C PHE A 194 -2.43 12.86 -0.13
N LYS A 195 -3.36 12.72 -1.09
CA LYS A 195 -4.72 13.25 -1.01
C LYS A 195 -5.43 12.73 0.23
N GLU A 196 -5.41 11.41 0.38
CA GLU A 196 -6.02 10.69 1.49
C GLU A 196 -5.05 9.61 1.97
N SER A 197 -5.00 9.36 3.28
CA SER A 197 -4.21 8.28 3.86
C SER A 197 -4.95 7.64 5.02
N PHE A 198 -5.33 6.38 4.88
CA PHE A 198 -6.13 5.70 5.88
C PHE A 198 -5.82 4.21 6.01
N ALA A 199 -6.22 3.64 7.13
CA ALA A 199 -6.23 2.20 7.37
C ALA A 199 -7.67 1.66 7.41
N CYS A 200 -7.87 0.45 6.88
CA CYS A 200 -9.14 -0.25 6.92
C CYS A 200 -8.93 -1.75 7.12
N THR A 201 -9.98 -2.43 7.58
CA THR A 201 -9.95 -3.89 7.73
C THR A 201 -9.96 -4.56 6.37
N LYS A 202 -9.55 -5.83 6.33
CA LYS A 202 -9.74 -6.70 5.17
C LYS A 202 -11.20 -6.72 4.71
N ASP A 203 -12.14 -6.83 5.65
CA ASP A 203 -13.56 -6.92 5.34
C ASP A 203 -14.02 -5.61 4.68
N ASP A 204 -13.71 -4.45 5.27
CA ASP A 204 -14.07 -3.13 4.73
C ASP A 204 -13.43 -2.83 3.38
N PHE A 205 -12.17 -3.26 3.20
CA PHE A 205 -11.50 -3.13 1.91
C PHE A 205 -12.27 -3.85 0.81
N ASN A 206 -12.71 -5.09 1.06
CA ASN A 206 -13.49 -5.85 0.09
C ASN A 206 -14.92 -5.32 -0.06
N ASP A 207 -15.54 -4.88 1.04
CA ASP A 207 -16.95 -4.47 1.03
C ASP A 207 -17.21 -3.07 0.49
N PHE A 208 -16.24 -2.18 0.58
CA PHE A 208 -16.38 -0.79 0.16
C PHE A 208 -15.40 -0.42 -0.94
N ILE A 209 -14.10 -0.62 -0.73
CA ILE A 209 -13.06 -0.15 -1.66
C ILE A 209 -13.08 -0.94 -2.96
N ILE A 210 -13.08 -2.28 -2.89
CA ILE A 210 -13.17 -3.13 -4.10
C ILE A 210 -14.47 -2.87 -4.86
N LYS A 211 -15.61 -2.67 -4.17
CA LYS A 211 -16.86 -2.33 -4.85
C LYS A 211 -16.82 -0.96 -5.52
N GLU A 212 -16.12 0.02 -4.96
CA GLU A 212 -15.86 1.30 -5.66
C GLU A 212 -14.98 1.06 -6.89
N PHE A 213 -13.96 0.20 -6.78
CA PHE A 213 -13.06 -0.12 -7.89
C PHE A 213 -13.80 -0.76 -9.06
N GLU A 214 -14.63 -1.77 -8.78
CA GLU A 214 -15.46 -2.45 -9.76
C GLU A 214 -16.44 -1.50 -10.45
N LYS A 215 -17.06 -0.57 -9.70
CA LYS A 215 -17.95 0.43 -10.29
C LYS A 215 -17.20 1.33 -11.27
N GLU A 216 -16.03 1.83 -10.90
CA GLU A 216 -15.23 2.70 -11.76
C GLU A 216 -14.69 1.98 -13.02
N GLU A 217 -14.35 0.69 -12.92
CA GLU A 217 -13.94 -0.11 -14.07
C GLU A 217 -15.10 -0.34 -15.07
N ASN A 218 -16.32 -0.48 -14.56
CA ASN A 218 -17.53 -0.81 -15.34
C ASN A 218 -18.29 0.41 -15.89
N VAL A 219 -17.85 1.65 -15.63
CA VAL A 219 -18.44 2.83 -16.29
C VAL A 219 -18.00 2.89 -17.74
N TYR A 220 -18.95 2.68 -18.66
CA TYR A 220 -18.77 2.71 -20.11
C TYR A 220 -18.51 4.13 -20.61
#